data_AF-A0A0P6S9B1-F1
#
_entry.id   AF-A0A0P6S9B1-F1
#
_cell.length_a   1.000
_cell.length_b   1.000
_cell.length_c   1.000
_cell.angle_alpha   90.00
_cell.angle_beta   90.00
_cell.angle_gamma   90.00
#
_symmetry.space_group_name_H-M   'P 1'
#
loop_
_entity.id
_entity.type
_entity.pdbx_description
1 polymer ?
#
loop_
_entity_poly.entity_id
_entity_poly.type
_entity_poly.pdbx_seq_one_letter_code
_entity_poly.pdbx_strand_id
1 'polypeptide(L)'
;MLKIKIIIGTTLAILVFSIALPVLAVSHRGAEWTYGGHHDPNNWVTISNYYHRSKNHWSYVGSTTRNRQQTAFTVAARTSYAFINTALGENVVFDAG
;
A
#
# COMPACT_ATOMS: atom_id res chain seq x y z
N MET A 1 5.27 1.07 -39.35
CA MET A 1 5.61 0.05 -38.33
C MET A 1 6.07 0.64 -36.99
N LEU A 2 6.88 1.71 -36.95
CA LEU A 2 7.36 2.32 -35.70
C LEU A 2 6.23 2.77 -34.74
N LYS A 3 5.18 3.42 -35.27
CA LYS A 3 4.01 3.85 -34.47
C LYS A 3 3.28 2.70 -33.78
N ILE A 4 3.10 1.56 -34.46
CA ILE A 4 2.44 0.37 -33.89
C ILE A 4 3.30 -0.25 -32.79
N LYS A 5 4.62 -0.35 -32.99
CA LYS A 5 5.55 -0.85 -31.97
C LYS A 5 5.56 0.03 -30.71
N ILE A 6 5.51 1.36 -30.89
CA ILE A 6 5.40 2.31 -29.78
C ILE A 6 4.09 2.10 -29.03
N ILE A 7 2.96 2.01 -29.73
CA ILE A 7 1.64 1.81 -29.13
C ILE A 7 1.58 0.51 -28.31
N ILE A 8 2.09 -0.60 -28.84
CA ILE A 8 2.14 -1.89 -28.13
C ILE A 8 3.03 -1.81 -26.89
N GLY A 9 4.19 -1.14 -27.02
CA GLY A 9 5.10 -0.94 -25.90
C GLY A 9 4.48 -0.11 -24.76
N THR A 10 3.79 0.99 -25.09
CA THR A 10 3.14 1.83 -24.09
C THR A 10 1.93 1.15 -23.44
N THR A 11 1.09 0.43 -24.18
CA THR A 11 -0.04 -0.31 -23.55
C THR A 11 0.46 -1.43 -22.64
N LEU A 12 1.51 -2.15 -23.02
CA LEU A 12 2.09 -3.18 -22.16
C LEU A 12 2.70 -2.57 -20.88
N ALA A 13 3.40 -1.45 -21.00
CA ALA A 13 3.95 -0.75 -19.83
C ALA A 13 2.84 -0.27 -18.87
N ILE A 14 1.78 0.36 -19.38
CA ILE A 14 0.63 0.80 -18.58
C ILE A 14 -0.03 -0.39 -17.89
N LEU A 15 -0.19 -1.51 -18.59
CA LEU A 15 -0.78 -2.72 -18.03
C LEU A 15 0.07 -3.30 -16.89
N VAL A 16 1.39 -3.39 -17.07
CA VAL A 16 2.31 -3.88 -16.02
C VAL A 16 2.28 -2.97 -14.79
N PHE A 17 2.26 -1.64 -14.97
CA PHE A 17 2.13 -0.68 -13.88
C PHE A 17 0.74 -0.72 -13.19
N SER A 18 -0.29 -1.21 -13.87
CA SER A 18 -1.65 -1.33 -13.30
C SER A 18 -1.82 -2.59 -12.44
N ILE A 19 -1.01 -3.63 -12.68
CA ILE A 19 -1.11 -4.92 -11.95
C ILE A 19 -0.27 -4.89 -10.67
N ALA A 20 0.80 -4.10 -10.62
CA ALA A 20 1.55 -3.83 -9.41
C ALA A 20 1.03 -2.53 -8.80
N LEU A 21 0.12 -2.58 -7.81
CA LEU A 21 -0.11 -1.40 -6.97
C LEU A 21 1.23 -1.06 -6.32
N PRO A 22 1.85 0.09 -6.64
CA PRO A 22 3.11 0.45 -6.02
C PRO A 22 2.87 0.68 -4.53
N VAL A 23 3.79 0.22 -3.69
CA VAL A 23 3.88 0.76 -2.32
C VAL A 23 4.22 2.24 -2.47
N LEU A 24 3.32 3.09 -2.00
CA LEU A 24 3.47 4.54 -2.05
C LEU A 24 4.10 5.03 -0.75
N ALA A 25 4.82 6.14 -0.84
CA ALA A 25 5.39 6.85 0.30
C ALA A 25 4.97 8.32 0.23
N VAL A 26 4.49 8.86 1.35
CA VAL A 26 4.02 10.25 1.44
C VAL A 26 4.33 10.84 2.81
N SER A 27 4.57 12.15 2.86
CA SER A 27 4.59 12.88 4.13
C SER A 27 3.15 13.11 4.58
N HIS A 28 2.79 12.59 5.76
CA HIS A 28 1.43 12.69 6.31
C HIS A 28 1.49 13.13 7.78
N ARG A 29 0.79 14.22 8.12
CA ARG A 29 0.70 14.77 9.49
C ARG A 29 2.06 14.98 10.20
N GLY A 30 3.09 15.35 9.45
CA GLY A 30 4.44 15.59 10.00
C GLY A 30 5.29 14.33 10.18
N ALA A 31 4.87 13.21 9.59
CA ALA A 31 5.55 11.93 9.64
C ALA A 31 5.61 11.26 8.27
N GLU A 32 6.32 10.13 8.18
CA GLU A 32 6.48 9.36 6.95
C GLU A 32 5.49 8.21 6.94
N TRP A 33 4.65 8.16 5.90
CA TRP A 33 3.65 7.11 5.72
C TRP A 33 3.93 6.32 4.44
N THR A 34 4.04 5.00 4.57
CA THR A 34 4.11 4.09 3.43
C THR A 34 2.95 3.12 3.45
N TYR A 35 2.27 2.95 2.32
CA TYR A 35 1.09 2.11 2.24
C TYR A 35 0.93 1.53 0.83
N GLY A 36 0.30 0.37 0.73
CA GLY A 36 0.04 -0.27 -0.55
C GLY A 36 -0.13 -1.77 -0.47
N GLY A 37 -0.35 -2.38 -1.63
CA GLY A 37 -0.46 -3.82 -1.78
C GLY A 37 0.86 -4.44 -2.23
N HIS A 38 1.16 -5.63 -1.71
CA HIS A 38 2.12 -6.54 -2.33
C HIS A 38 1.34 -7.69 -2.96
N HIS A 39 1.54 -7.91 -4.25
CA HIS A 39 0.74 -8.83 -5.05
C HIS A 39 1.56 -10.05 -5.43
N ASP A 40 1.59 -11.04 -4.53
CA ASP A 40 1.98 -12.41 -4.86
C ASP A 40 0.71 -13.15 -5.34
N PRO A 41 0.72 -13.81 -6.52
CA PRO A 41 -0.40 -14.62 -7.00
C PRO A 41 -1.00 -15.59 -5.97
N ASN A 42 -0.18 -16.09 -5.04
CA ASN A 42 -0.58 -17.06 -4.02
C ASN A 42 -0.80 -16.45 -2.63
N ASN A 43 -0.41 -15.19 -2.40
CA ASN A 43 -0.51 -14.54 -1.10
C ASN A 43 -0.56 -13.01 -1.21
N TRP A 44 -1.75 -12.50 -1.53
CA TRP A 44 -2.00 -11.07 -1.63
C TRP A 44 -1.95 -10.42 -0.25
N VAL A 45 -1.17 -9.35 -0.15
CA VAL A 45 -0.85 -8.67 1.09
C VAL A 45 -1.11 -7.19 0.95
N THR A 46 -1.52 -6.55 2.03
CA THR A 46 -1.64 -5.10 2.08
C THR A 46 -1.08 -4.57 3.40
N ILE A 47 -0.30 -3.49 3.31
CA ILE A 47 0.43 -2.91 4.43
C ILE A 47 0.17 -1.42 4.60
N SER A 48 0.27 -0.96 5.84
CA SER A 48 0.32 0.46 6.22
C SER A 48 1.37 0.64 7.31
N ASN A 49 2.40 1.45 7.02
CA ASN A 49 3.50 1.71 7.94
C ASN A 49 3.64 3.21 8.15
N TYR A 50 3.69 3.63 9.41
CA TYR A 50 3.81 5.04 9.75
C TYR A 50 4.95 5.25 10.74
N TYR A 51 5.82 6.22 10.45
CA TYR A 51 6.96 6.59 11.28
C TYR A 51 6.84 8.05 11.70
N HIS A 52 6.74 8.29 13.01
CA HIS A 52 6.83 9.63 13.60
C HIS A 52 7.97 9.73 14.60
N ARG A 53 8.89 10.70 14.37
CA ARG A 53 10.11 10.85 15.17
C ARG A 53 9.86 11.18 16.64
N SER A 54 8.90 12.07 16.93
CA SER A 54 8.70 12.65 18.27
C SER A 54 7.37 12.35 18.96
N LYS A 55 6.45 11.60 18.33
CA LYS A 55 5.12 11.34 18.88
C LYS A 55 4.80 9.85 18.82
N ASN A 56 4.02 9.38 19.78
CA ASN A 56 3.33 8.09 19.65
C ASN A 56 2.36 8.19 18.48
N HIS A 57 2.22 7.10 17.74
CA HIS A 57 1.53 7.11 16.46
C HIS A 57 1.07 5.70 16.09
N TRP A 58 0.32 5.58 15.01
CA TRP A 58 -0.28 4.35 14.54
C TRP A 58 -0.42 4.29 13.03
N SER A 59 -0.61 3.07 12.54
CA SER A 59 -0.98 2.78 11.16
C SER A 59 -2.15 1.81 11.12
N TYR A 60 -2.94 1.88 10.05
CA TYR A 60 -4.12 1.06 9.85
C TYR A 60 -4.21 0.58 8.41
N VAL A 61 -4.67 -0.66 8.26
CA VAL A 61 -5.13 -1.23 7.00
C VAL A 61 -6.39 -2.05 7.24
N GLY A 62 -7.38 -1.90 6.39
CA GLY A 62 -8.65 -2.64 6.50
C GLY A 62 -9.28 -2.95 5.16
N SER A 63 -9.70 -4.19 4.97
CA SER A 63 -10.53 -4.64 3.88
C SER A 63 -11.98 -4.29 4.14
N THR A 64 -12.62 -3.62 3.20
CA THR A 64 -14.07 -3.36 3.26
C THR A 64 -14.91 -4.56 2.83
N THR A 65 -14.29 -5.57 2.21
CA THR A 65 -14.98 -6.74 1.65
C THR A 65 -14.90 -7.99 2.55
N ARG A 66 -13.80 -8.18 3.29
CA ARG A 66 -13.50 -9.43 4.02
C ARG A 66 -13.53 -9.30 5.54
N ASN A 67 -13.95 -8.15 6.06
CA ASN A 67 -13.94 -7.85 7.50
C ASN A 67 -12.58 -8.19 8.16
N ARG A 68 -11.50 -7.82 7.47
CA ARG A 68 -10.12 -8.02 7.94
C ARG A 68 -9.49 -6.66 8.09
N GLN A 69 -9.04 -6.35 9.29
CA GLN A 69 -8.43 -5.05 9.57
C GLN A 69 -7.39 -5.19 10.68
N GLN A 70 -6.38 -4.32 10.63
CA GLN A 70 -5.38 -4.22 11.66
C GLN A 70 -5.05 -2.74 11.90
N THR A 71 -5.02 -2.35 13.17
CA THR A 71 -4.38 -1.11 13.63
C THR A 71 -3.13 -1.49 14.43
N ALA A 72 -2.01 -0.83 14.17
CA ALA A 72 -0.77 -1.02 14.90
C ALA A 72 -0.34 0.29 15.53
N PHE A 73 -0.13 0.29 16.85
CA PHE A 73 0.36 1.45 17.60
C PHE A 73 1.83 1.28 17.93
N THR A 74 2.56 2.39 17.99
CA THR A 74 3.93 2.38 18.49
C THR A 74 4.30 3.71 19.15
N VAL A 75 5.44 3.72 19.81
CA VAL A 75 6.01 4.91 20.45
C VAL A 75 6.82 5.74 19.46
N ALA A 76 7.13 6.97 19.84
CA ALA A 76 8.02 7.86 19.08
C ALA A 76 9.32 7.17 18.62
N ALA A 77 9.80 7.56 17.43
CA ALA A 77 11.03 7.07 16.81
C ALA A 77 11.04 5.55 16.48
N ARG A 78 9.88 4.89 16.47
CA ARG A 78 9.68 3.55 15.90
C ARG A 78 8.72 3.63 14.73
N THR A 79 8.64 2.58 13.93
CA THR A 79 7.68 2.46 12.82
C THR A 79 6.52 1.58 13.27
N SER A 80 5.29 2.08 13.14
CA SER A 80 4.08 1.24 13.26
C SER A 80 3.92 0.41 11.98
N TYR A 81 3.47 -0.83 12.12
CA TYR A 81 3.33 -1.78 11.01
C TYR A 81 2.01 -2.53 11.11
N ALA A 82 1.08 -2.22 10.20
CA ALA A 82 -0.22 -2.88 10.09
C ALA A 82 -0.30 -3.66 8.78
N PHE A 83 -0.86 -4.88 8.84
CA PHE A 83 -0.84 -5.82 7.73
C PHE A 83 -2.11 -6.66 7.69
N ILE A 84 -2.62 -6.94 6.49
CA ILE A 84 -3.67 -7.95 6.29
C ILE A 84 -3.42 -8.73 4.99
N ASN A 85 -3.88 -9.98 4.96
CA ASN A 85 -3.99 -10.74 3.71
C ASN A 85 -5.27 -10.33 2.97
N THR A 86 -5.10 -9.94 1.72
CA THR A 86 -6.16 -9.54 0.79
C THR A 86 -6.30 -10.56 -0.36
N ALA A 87 -7.00 -10.18 -1.42
CA ALA A 87 -7.15 -10.91 -2.68
C ALA A 87 -7.10 -9.91 -3.84
N LEU A 88 -6.92 -10.42 -5.07
CA LEU A 88 -6.94 -9.61 -6.29
C LEU A 88 -8.25 -8.81 -6.39
N GLY A 89 -8.13 -7.50 -6.64
CA GLY A 89 -9.27 -6.60 -6.83
C GLY A 89 -10.02 -6.25 -5.53
N GLU A 90 -9.48 -6.60 -4.36
CA GLU A 90 -10.11 -6.30 -3.08
C GLU A 90 -10.02 -4.80 -2.73
N ASN A 91 -11.12 -4.24 -2.22
CA ASN A 91 -11.15 -2.86 -1.76
C ASN A 91 -10.56 -2.74 -0.35
N VAL A 92 -9.53 -1.90 -0.22
CA VAL A 92 -8.75 -1.71 1.01
C VAL A 92 -8.67 -0.23 1.36
N VAL A 93 -8.74 0.04 2.66
CA VAL A 93 -8.60 1.37 3.26
C VAL A 93 -7.29 1.42 4.03
N PHE A 94 -6.56 2.51 3.87
CA PHE A 94 -5.34 2.80 4.59
C PHE A 94 -5.55 4.08 5.43
N ASP A 95 -5.06 4.08 6.66
CA ASP A 95 -5.00 5.30 7.48
C ASP A 95 -3.74 5.26 8.38
N ALA A 96 -3.36 6.42 8.91
CA ALA A 96 -2.24 6.59 9.83
C ALA A 96 -2.32 7.91 10.61
N GLY A 97 -1.76 7.95 11.81
CA GLY A 97 -1.82 9.15 12.66
C GLY A 97 -0.88 9.16 13.84
#